data_AF-A0A821YUT5-F1
#
_entry.id   AF-A0A821YUT5-F1
#
_cell.length_a   1.000
_cell.length_b   1.000
_cell.length_c   1.000
_cell.angle_alpha   90.00
_cell.angle_beta   90.00
_cell.angle_gamma   90.00
#
_symmetry.space_group_name_H-M   'P 1'
#
loop_
_entity.id
_entity.type
_entity.pdbx_description
1 polymer ?
#
loop_
_entity_poly.entity_id
_entity_poly.type
_entity_poly.pdbx_seq_one_letter_code
_entity_poly.pdbx_strand_id
1 'polypeptide(L)'
;DGDDYYPAVNGYTLRNIKSRSPENDRRLIFPFALTQSDIELYFCIIPSLQRQTIEKTRKCPKAYCEKNTLKVHKAEIKFSLTDEKEDQKIYLHKGESIDIEWITTRNPGYRIEEKKYCPVSDGLYTVDRSSDNVSTRYLSRGKFSKTFTELGMSFLCRMNDKNQIHDIAACIVRETFKVKHIEIADDKIEPNIIWVQQNDLVRFAWKGKRKQTVVQIEPFTVTESKQQSIELKTSDENFFWPHEPSRHGCMYHQFVATGIYCFKAGDNQIGTIIVEPHRNIYSIQVFGDSYSHKVNTNDFIQFHWKATDAQEELLQITMDSNSSVVPDIAGGLTGVFDCGK
;
A
#
# COMPACT_ATOMS: atom_id res chain seq x y z
N ASP A 1 7.88 33.08 1.50
CA ASP A 1 7.13 34.24 0.99
C ASP A 1 8.13 35.27 0.49
N GLY A 2 8.27 35.41 -0.83
CA GLY A 2 9.16 36.36 -1.50
C GLY A 2 10.69 36.16 -1.37
N ASP A 3 11.17 35.69 -0.21
CA ASP A 3 12.57 35.31 0.09
C ASP A 3 12.72 34.79 1.54
N ASP A 4 11.69 34.99 2.37
CA ASP A 4 11.65 34.57 3.77
C ASP A 4 11.06 33.16 3.92
N TYR A 5 11.71 32.33 4.75
CA TYR A 5 11.26 31.00 5.12
C TYR A 5 10.51 31.04 6.46
N TYR A 6 9.34 30.39 6.51
CA TYR A 6 8.50 30.32 7.70
C TYR A 6 8.23 28.86 8.07
N PRO A 7 8.29 28.47 9.35
CA PRO A 7 7.98 27.12 9.78
C PRO A 7 6.49 26.84 9.55
N ALA A 8 6.19 25.75 8.85
CA ALA A 8 4.83 25.28 8.64
C ALA A 8 4.14 25.00 9.98
N VAL A 9 2.88 25.45 10.12
CA VAL A 9 2.10 25.32 11.37
C VAL A 9 1.93 23.85 11.80
N ASN A 10 1.95 22.92 10.83
CA ASN A 10 1.89 21.47 11.02
C ASN A 10 3.19 20.74 10.61
N GLY A 11 4.32 21.45 10.59
CA GLY A 11 5.62 20.87 10.23
C GLY A 11 6.16 19.92 11.30
N TYR A 12 6.97 18.95 10.87
CA TYR A 12 7.67 18.04 11.77
C TYR A 12 8.98 18.70 12.23
N THR A 13 9.39 18.46 13.48
CA THR A 13 10.63 19.04 14.03
C THR A 13 11.35 18.01 14.88
N LEU A 14 12.55 17.62 14.45
CA LEU A 14 13.49 16.89 15.30
C LEU A 14 14.18 17.86 16.25
N ARG A 15 14.29 17.49 17.53
CA ARG A 15 14.92 18.32 18.56
C ARG A 15 16.10 17.57 19.18
N ASN A 16 17.15 18.31 19.54
CA ASN A 16 18.27 17.85 20.35
C ASN A 16 19.08 16.67 19.77
N ILE A 17 19.21 16.58 18.44
CA ILE A 17 20.09 15.60 17.82
C ILE A 17 21.54 16.00 18.08
N LYS A 18 22.23 15.19 18.88
CA LYS A 18 23.68 15.29 19.08
C LYS A 18 24.41 14.52 17.98
N SER A 19 25.63 14.94 17.64
CA SER A 19 26.52 14.26 16.68
C SER A 19 26.92 12.83 17.07
N ARG A 20 26.59 12.41 18.30
CA ARG A 20 26.79 11.07 18.85
C ARG A 20 25.50 10.26 19.04
N SER A 21 24.35 10.82 18.70
CA SER A 21 23.07 10.08 18.83
C SER A 21 23.06 8.89 17.87
N PRO A 22 22.51 7.72 18.24
CA PRO A 22 22.32 6.61 17.32
C PRO A 22 21.68 7.06 16.00
N GLU A 23 22.03 6.40 14.89
CA GLU A 23 21.56 6.80 13.56
C GLU A 23 20.03 6.86 13.47
N ASN A 24 19.35 5.89 14.09
CA ASN A 24 17.89 5.82 14.16
C ASN A 24 17.26 7.06 14.82
N ASP A 25 17.93 7.67 15.81
CA ASP A 25 17.46 8.87 16.50
C ASP A 25 17.65 10.15 15.68
N ARG A 26 18.37 10.06 14.56
CA ARG A 26 18.58 11.17 13.61
C ARG A 26 17.64 11.11 12.41
N ARG A 27 16.78 10.10 12.33
CA ARG A 27 15.86 9.90 11.21
C ARG A 27 14.51 10.56 11.52
N LEU A 28 13.99 11.29 10.54
CA LEU A 28 12.60 11.75 10.54
C LEU A 28 11.85 10.97 9.45
N ILE A 29 10.84 10.22 9.85
CA ILE A 29 9.94 9.59 8.89
C ILE A 29 8.85 10.60 8.56
N PHE A 30 8.86 11.10 7.32
CA PHE A 30 7.87 12.05 6.84
C PHE A 30 6.91 11.34 5.86
N PRO A 31 5.67 11.04 6.28
CA PRO A 31 4.64 10.48 5.42
C PRO A 31 3.99 11.58 4.59
N PHE A 32 3.89 11.39 3.29
CA PHE A 32 3.09 12.28 2.45
C PHE A 32 2.54 11.48 1.27
N ALA A 33 1.31 11.77 0.91
CA ALA A 33 0.74 11.31 -0.34
C ALA A 33 1.15 12.31 -1.43
N LEU A 34 1.86 11.84 -2.45
CA LEU A 34 2.13 12.61 -3.65
C LEU A 34 0.83 12.75 -4.44
N THR A 35 0.12 13.87 -4.25
CA THR A 35 -1.04 14.23 -5.09
C THR A 35 -0.62 14.81 -6.44
N GLN A 36 0.66 15.18 -6.58
CA GLN A 36 1.28 15.74 -7.77
C GLN A 36 2.47 14.87 -8.19
N SER A 37 2.87 14.96 -9.47
CA SER A 37 4.01 14.21 -10.02
C SER A 37 5.33 14.58 -9.34
N ASP A 38 5.48 15.85 -8.94
CA ASP A 38 6.69 16.35 -8.30
C ASP A 38 6.32 17.17 -7.06
N ILE A 39 7.03 16.94 -5.96
CA ILE A 39 6.97 17.80 -4.77
C ILE A 39 8.39 18.21 -4.40
N GLU A 40 8.59 19.51 -4.20
CA GLU A 40 9.82 20.02 -3.59
C GLU A 40 9.57 20.29 -2.10
N LEU A 41 10.23 19.51 -1.25
CA LEU A 41 10.20 19.70 0.18
C LEU A 41 11.38 20.58 0.60
N TYR A 42 11.08 21.70 1.24
CA TYR A 42 12.06 22.60 1.82
C TYR A 42 12.11 22.36 3.33
N PHE A 43 13.30 22.16 3.89
CA PHE A 43 13.49 22.03 5.34
C PHE A 43 14.61 22.93 5.83
N CYS A 44 14.53 23.35 7.09
CA CYS A 44 15.54 24.22 7.68
C CYS A 44 16.30 23.49 8.77
N ILE A 45 17.63 23.51 8.72
CA ILE A 45 18.49 22.97 9.77
C ILE A 45 18.93 24.12 10.66
N ILE A 46 18.30 24.23 11.82
CA ILE A 46 18.51 25.36 12.74
C ILE A 46 19.46 24.95 13.87
N PRO A 47 20.57 25.68 14.09
CA PRO A 47 21.41 25.49 15.26
C PRO A 47 20.64 25.72 16.55
N SER A 48 20.85 24.87 17.56
CA SER A 48 20.14 24.94 18.84
C SER A 48 20.19 26.33 19.51
N LEU A 49 21.31 27.06 19.34
CA LEU A 49 21.52 28.41 19.89
C LEU A 49 20.58 29.47 19.27
N GLN A 50 20.15 29.30 18.02
CA GLN A 50 19.29 30.26 17.32
C GLN A 50 17.79 29.94 17.44
N ARG A 51 17.45 28.81 18.07
CA ARG A 51 16.10 28.30 18.15
C ARG A 51 15.12 29.26 18.83
N GLN A 52 15.49 29.82 19.98
CA GLN A 52 14.59 30.73 20.73
C GLN A 52 14.24 31.98 19.91
N THR A 53 15.21 32.49 19.14
CA THR A 53 15.00 33.62 18.23
C THR A 53 13.98 33.26 17.16
N ILE A 54 14.15 32.09 16.50
CA ILE A 54 13.24 31.64 15.43
C ILE A 54 11.84 31.31 15.97
N GLU A 55 11.73 30.71 17.17
CA GLU A 55 10.42 30.46 17.80
C GLU A 55 9.67 31.76 18.11
N LYS A 56 10.39 32.83 18.48
CA LYS A 56 9.81 34.15 18.73
C LYS A 56 9.45 34.89 17.45
N THR A 57 10.35 34.93 16.47
CA THR A 57 10.17 35.73 15.24
C THR A 57 9.36 35.00 14.17
N ARG A 58 9.26 33.67 14.28
CA ARG A 58 8.73 32.77 13.24
C ARG A 58 9.47 32.88 11.89
N LYS A 59 10.62 33.54 11.84
CA LYS A 59 11.42 33.71 10.62
C LYS A 59 12.66 32.81 10.67
N CYS A 60 12.82 31.97 9.66
CA CYS A 60 14.02 31.15 9.48
C CYS A 60 15.00 31.88 8.54
N PRO A 61 16.25 32.13 8.96
CA PRO A 61 17.25 32.74 8.09
C PRO A 61 17.52 31.87 6.85
N LYS A 62 17.57 32.52 5.68
CA LYS A 62 17.73 31.89 4.36
C LYS A 62 18.90 30.90 4.29
N ALA A 63 20.03 31.24 4.92
CA ALA A 63 21.23 30.39 4.98
C ALA A 63 20.98 28.98 5.60
N TYR A 64 19.94 28.79 6.41
CA TYR A 64 19.61 27.50 7.03
C TYR A 64 18.63 26.66 6.21
N CYS A 65 18.02 27.23 5.16
CA CYS A 65 16.94 26.61 4.41
C CYS A 65 17.29 26.45 2.92
N GLU A 66 18.03 27.40 2.32
CA GLU A 66 18.23 27.49 0.86
C GLU A 66 18.96 26.28 0.24
N LYS A 67 19.79 25.59 1.02
CA LYS A 67 20.55 24.41 0.56
C LYS A 67 19.86 23.08 0.87
N ASN A 68 18.74 23.12 1.59
CA ASN A 68 18.09 21.97 2.18
C ASN A 68 16.76 21.71 1.48
N THR A 69 16.88 21.19 0.26
CA THR A 69 15.74 20.84 -0.58
C THR A 69 15.76 19.35 -0.89
N LEU A 70 14.61 18.72 -0.75
CA LEU A 70 14.39 17.35 -1.18
C LEU A 70 13.35 17.38 -2.28
N LYS A 71 13.79 17.14 -3.52
CA LYS A 71 12.88 16.93 -4.64
C LYS A 71 12.42 15.48 -4.61
N VAL A 72 11.12 15.29 -4.44
CA VAL A 72 10.49 13.99 -4.47
C VAL A 72 9.70 13.91 -5.76
N HIS A 73 10.14 13.03 -6.63
CA HIS A 73 9.44 12.69 -7.85
C HIS A 73 8.56 11.48 -7.56
N LYS A 74 7.30 11.52 -7.99
CA LYS A 74 6.45 10.34 -8.06
C LYS A 74 7.18 9.36 -8.96
N ALA A 75 7.45 8.17 -8.44
CA ALA A 75 8.10 7.13 -9.23
C ALA A 75 7.16 6.75 -10.38
N GLU A 76 7.47 7.23 -11.57
CA GLU A 76 6.88 6.74 -12.81
C GLU A 76 7.72 5.55 -13.26
N ILE A 77 7.08 4.40 -13.38
CA ILE A 77 7.77 3.21 -13.89
C ILE A 77 7.98 3.42 -15.39
N LYS A 78 9.23 3.71 -15.76
CA LYS A 78 9.67 3.95 -17.13
C LYS A 78 10.56 2.80 -17.58
N PHE A 79 10.25 2.21 -18.73
CA PHE A 79 11.16 1.28 -19.39
C PHE A 79 11.05 1.38 -20.90
N SER A 80 12.11 0.91 -21.56
CA SER A 80 12.24 0.94 -23.00
C SER A 80 12.22 -0.48 -23.55
N LEU A 81 11.35 -0.74 -24.51
CA LEU A 81 11.27 -2.01 -25.23
C LEU A 81 12.11 -1.93 -26.51
N THR A 82 13.03 -2.89 -26.67
CA THR A 82 13.83 -3.10 -27.89
C THR A 82 13.26 -4.25 -28.72
N ASP A 83 13.89 -4.62 -29.84
CA ASP A 83 13.47 -5.77 -30.65
C ASP A 83 13.71 -7.14 -29.96
N GLU A 84 14.43 -7.14 -28.85
CA GLU A 84 14.60 -8.32 -28.00
C GLU A 84 13.33 -8.57 -27.20
N LYS A 85 12.96 -9.85 -27.06
CA LYS A 85 11.78 -10.24 -26.30
C LYS A 85 12.13 -10.28 -24.83
N GLU A 86 11.44 -9.46 -24.05
CA GLU A 86 11.54 -9.48 -22.59
C GLU A 86 10.14 -9.52 -22.00
N ASP A 87 9.80 -10.62 -21.33
CA ASP A 87 8.59 -10.68 -20.52
C ASP A 87 8.86 -9.99 -19.19
N GLN A 88 8.07 -8.98 -18.87
CA GLN A 88 8.27 -8.17 -17.67
C GLN A 88 7.10 -8.35 -16.69
N LYS A 89 7.42 -8.49 -15.40
CA LYS A 89 6.44 -8.46 -14.31
C LYS A 89 6.61 -7.16 -13.54
N ILE A 90 5.56 -6.36 -13.51
CA ILE A 90 5.61 -4.99 -12.97
C ILE A 90 4.57 -4.89 -11.86
N TYR A 91 5.03 -4.56 -10.67
CA TYR A 91 4.15 -4.34 -9.51
C TYR A 91 3.85 -2.85 -9.40
N LEU A 92 2.56 -2.52 -9.32
CA LEU A 92 2.05 -1.17 -9.26
C LEU A 92 1.06 -1.03 -8.10
N HIS A 93 0.93 0.17 -7.56
CA HIS A 93 -0.19 0.55 -6.72
C HIS A 93 -1.28 1.25 -7.53
N LYS A 94 -2.52 1.16 -7.05
CA LYS A 94 -3.65 1.89 -7.61
C LYS A 94 -3.33 3.39 -7.69
N GLY A 95 -3.52 3.97 -8.88
CA GLY A 95 -3.21 5.37 -9.20
C GLY A 95 -1.76 5.60 -9.67
N GLU A 96 -0.93 4.56 -9.74
CA GLU A 96 0.37 4.64 -10.40
C GLU A 96 0.26 4.54 -11.92
N SER A 97 1.25 5.12 -12.58
CA SER A 97 1.33 5.17 -14.04
C SER A 97 2.57 4.45 -14.53
N ILE A 98 2.45 3.87 -15.71
CA ILE A 98 3.54 3.29 -16.47
C ILE A 98 3.75 4.08 -17.75
N ASP A 99 5.02 4.28 -18.10
CA ASP A 99 5.46 4.95 -19.30
C ASP A 99 6.38 3.99 -20.07
N ILE A 100 5.91 3.53 -21.22
CA ILE A 100 6.63 2.60 -22.08
C ILE A 100 7.06 3.33 -23.34
N GLU A 101 8.34 3.31 -23.62
CA GLU A 101 8.89 3.77 -24.90
C GLU A 101 9.39 2.57 -25.69
N TRP A 102 9.24 2.58 -27.01
CA TRP A 102 9.82 1.54 -27.84
C TRP A 102 10.49 2.12 -29.07
N ILE A 103 11.56 1.46 -29.49
CA ILE A 103 12.25 1.72 -30.74
C ILE A 103 12.51 0.35 -31.39
N THR A 104 12.14 0.22 -32.66
CA THR A 104 12.34 -0.98 -33.46
C THR A 104 12.92 -0.63 -34.82
N THR A 105 13.77 -1.54 -35.29
CA THR A 105 14.30 -1.51 -36.66
C THR A 105 13.39 -2.23 -37.65
N ARG A 106 12.36 -2.94 -37.16
CA ARG A 106 11.44 -3.73 -37.97
C ARG A 106 10.36 -2.85 -38.60
N ASN A 107 9.99 -3.19 -39.83
CA ASN A 107 8.92 -2.53 -40.58
C ASN A 107 7.90 -3.60 -41.03
N PRO A 108 6.61 -3.41 -40.75
CA PRO A 108 6.03 -2.35 -39.91
C PRO A 108 6.38 -2.50 -38.43
N GLY A 109 6.30 -1.37 -37.71
CA GLY A 109 6.67 -1.32 -36.30
C GLY A 109 5.62 -1.94 -35.38
N TYR A 110 5.56 -1.47 -34.14
CA TYR A 110 4.69 -2.04 -33.13
C TYR A 110 3.63 -1.07 -32.64
N ARG A 111 2.61 -1.61 -31.95
CA ARG A 111 1.72 -0.86 -31.07
C ARG A 111 1.56 -1.61 -29.76
N ILE A 112 1.17 -0.92 -28.68
CA ILE A 112 0.87 -1.55 -27.40
C ILE A 112 -0.65 -1.63 -27.23
N GLU A 113 -1.14 -2.81 -26.84
CA GLU A 113 -2.53 -3.06 -26.48
C GLU A 113 -2.63 -3.52 -25.04
N GLU A 114 -3.61 -2.98 -24.31
CA GLU A 114 -4.00 -3.56 -23.04
C GLU A 114 -4.95 -4.73 -23.27
N LYS A 115 -4.64 -5.85 -22.62
CA LYS A 115 -5.48 -7.02 -22.53
C LYS A 115 -5.70 -7.38 -21.07
N LYS A 116 -6.87 -7.95 -20.78
CA LYS A 116 -7.18 -8.56 -19.49
C LYS A 116 -7.41 -10.06 -19.69
N TYR A 117 -7.06 -10.84 -18.69
CA TYR A 117 -7.34 -12.27 -18.71
C TYR A 117 -8.82 -12.49 -18.38
N CYS A 118 -9.51 -13.21 -19.28
CA CYS A 118 -10.83 -13.74 -19.05
C CYS A 118 -10.68 -15.20 -18.60
N PRO A 119 -10.99 -15.52 -17.34
CA PRO A 119 -10.83 -16.87 -16.84
C PRO A 119 -11.77 -17.89 -17.51
N VAL A 120 -12.89 -17.45 -18.08
CA VAL A 120 -13.89 -18.32 -18.73
C VAL A 120 -13.39 -18.84 -20.07
N SER A 121 -12.84 -17.96 -20.91
CA SER A 121 -12.30 -18.35 -22.22
C SER A 121 -10.88 -18.87 -22.16
N ASP A 122 -10.28 -18.91 -20.96
CA ASP A 122 -8.84 -19.09 -20.73
C ASP A 122 -7.99 -18.20 -21.67
N GLY A 123 -8.49 -16.99 -21.92
CA GLY A 123 -8.07 -16.16 -23.04
C GLY A 123 -7.89 -14.71 -22.65
N LEU A 124 -7.07 -14.00 -23.41
CA LEU A 124 -6.88 -12.56 -23.25
C LEU A 124 -7.90 -11.80 -24.10
N TYR A 125 -8.68 -10.91 -23.49
CA TYR A 125 -9.56 -9.99 -24.21
C TYR A 125 -9.00 -8.58 -24.19
N THR A 126 -9.21 -7.85 -25.28
CA THR A 126 -8.77 -6.45 -25.39
C THR A 126 -9.72 -5.57 -24.56
N VAL A 127 -9.16 -4.70 -23.72
CA VAL A 127 -9.97 -3.74 -22.95
C VAL A 127 -10.47 -2.66 -23.92
N ASP A 128 -11.79 -2.37 -23.87
CA ASP A 128 -12.42 -1.41 -24.76
C ASP A 128 -11.71 -0.05 -24.71
N ARG A 129 -11.42 0.49 -25.90
CA ARG A 129 -10.60 1.68 -26.10
C ARG A 129 -11.45 2.94 -25.86
N SER A 130 -11.77 3.24 -24.60
CA SER A 130 -12.40 4.53 -24.28
C SER A 130 -11.36 5.66 -24.41
N SER A 131 -11.34 6.30 -25.58
CA SER A 131 -10.86 7.66 -25.90
C SER A 131 -9.40 8.07 -25.57
N ASP A 132 -8.71 8.48 -26.64
CA ASP A 132 -7.69 9.55 -26.74
C ASP A 132 -6.18 9.27 -26.60
N ASN A 133 -5.70 8.21 -25.94
CA ASN A 133 -4.26 8.12 -25.64
C ASN A 133 -3.47 6.93 -26.24
N VAL A 134 -4.06 6.12 -27.12
CA VAL A 134 -3.37 4.96 -27.71
C VAL A 134 -3.38 5.03 -29.23
N SER A 135 -2.20 5.20 -29.83
CA SER A 135 -2.01 5.17 -31.28
C SER A 135 -2.44 3.81 -31.85
N THR A 136 -3.42 3.80 -32.74
CA THR A 136 -3.83 2.60 -33.50
C THR A 136 -2.83 2.21 -34.59
N ARG A 137 -1.89 3.10 -34.90
CA ARG A 137 -0.87 2.92 -35.94
C ARG A 137 0.31 2.12 -35.41
N TYR A 138 0.83 1.23 -36.25
CA TYR A 138 2.10 0.54 -36.04
C TYR A 138 3.25 1.51 -36.29
N LEU A 139 4.06 1.77 -35.27
CA LEU A 139 5.14 2.75 -35.33
C LEU A 139 6.48 2.08 -35.03
N SER A 140 7.50 2.43 -35.82
CA SER A 140 8.89 2.01 -35.57
C SER A 140 9.45 2.64 -34.29
N ARG A 141 8.88 3.76 -33.84
CA ARG A 141 9.13 4.36 -32.54
C ARG A 141 7.84 4.89 -31.96
N GLY A 142 7.59 4.63 -30.68
CA GLY A 142 6.41 5.16 -30.02
C GLY A 142 6.53 5.22 -28.51
N LYS A 143 5.51 5.83 -27.91
CA LYS A 143 5.35 5.97 -26.47
C LYS A 143 3.93 5.56 -26.09
N PHE A 144 3.79 4.89 -24.96
CA PHE A 144 2.52 4.48 -24.35
C PHE A 144 2.55 4.86 -22.88
N SER A 145 1.49 5.49 -22.39
CA SER A 145 1.35 5.89 -21.00
C SER A 145 0.00 5.42 -20.47
N LYS A 146 -0.02 4.78 -19.31
CA LYS A 146 -1.26 4.32 -18.67
C LYS A 146 -1.21 4.45 -17.16
N THR A 147 -2.25 5.05 -16.59
CA THR A 147 -2.54 5.02 -15.15
C THR A 147 -3.47 3.86 -14.84
N PHE A 148 -3.15 3.09 -13.81
CA PHE A 148 -3.96 1.95 -13.38
C PHE A 148 -4.85 2.33 -12.20
N THR A 149 -6.15 2.46 -12.46
CA THR A 149 -7.15 2.84 -11.45
C THR A 149 -7.88 1.64 -10.85
N GLU A 150 -7.78 0.48 -11.49
CA GLU A 150 -8.42 -0.77 -11.08
C GLU A 150 -7.38 -1.75 -10.50
N LEU A 151 -7.79 -2.49 -9.48
CA LEU A 151 -6.97 -3.55 -8.89
C LEU A 151 -6.95 -4.78 -9.79
N GLY A 152 -5.91 -5.61 -9.64
CA GLY A 152 -5.80 -6.90 -10.32
C GLY A 152 -4.68 -6.94 -11.35
N MET A 153 -4.81 -7.83 -12.33
CA MET A 153 -3.78 -8.06 -13.34
C MET A 153 -4.22 -7.53 -14.70
N SER A 154 -3.33 -6.77 -15.34
CA SER A 154 -3.50 -6.29 -16.71
C SER A 154 -2.25 -6.63 -17.52
N PHE A 155 -2.43 -6.91 -18.80
CA PHE A 155 -1.36 -7.31 -19.71
C PHE A 155 -1.17 -6.24 -20.76
N LEU A 156 0.03 -5.69 -20.87
CA LEU A 156 0.40 -4.79 -21.95
C LEU A 156 1.11 -5.62 -23.01
N CYS A 157 0.42 -5.90 -24.10
CA CYS A 157 0.91 -6.71 -25.21
C CYS A 157 1.40 -5.79 -26.33
N ARG A 158 2.67 -5.95 -26.71
CA ARG A 158 3.19 -5.27 -27.90
C ARG A 158 2.87 -6.11 -29.13
N MET A 159 2.07 -5.54 -30.02
CA MET A 159 1.49 -6.19 -31.19
C MET A 159 2.25 -5.78 -32.45
N ASN A 160 2.49 -6.72 -33.35
CA ASN A 160 2.95 -6.44 -34.72
C ASN A 160 1.76 -6.16 -35.67
N ASP A 161 2.06 -5.77 -36.90
CA ASP A 161 1.08 -5.52 -37.98
C ASP A 161 0.15 -6.67 -38.31
N LYS A 162 0.59 -7.90 -38.06
CA LYS A 162 -0.19 -9.13 -38.22
C LYS A 162 -1.09 -9.42 -37.01
N ASN A 163 -1.22 -8.47 -36.07
CA ASN A 163 -1.91 -8.64 -34.79
C ASN A 163 -1.41 -9.83 -33.95
N GLN A 164 -0.13 -10.18 -34.08
CA GLN A 164 0.50 -11.19 -33.24
C GLN A 164 1.21 -10.50 -32.06
N ILE A 165 1.14 -11.16 -30.90
CA ILE A 165 1.83 -10.72 -29.69
C ILE A 165 3.34 -10.97 -29.88
N HIS A 166 4.13 -9.91 -29.80
CA HIS A 166 5.58 -10.01 -29.82
C HIS A 166 6.12 -10.34 -28.41
N ASP A 167 5.63 -9.62 -27.40
CA ASP A 167 6.05 -9.62 -25.99
C ASP A 167 4.92 -9.09 -25.09
N ILE A 168 5.00 -9.45 -23.80
CA ILE A 168 3.98 -9.19 -22.79
C ILE A 168 4.61 -8.60 -21.53
N ALA A 169 4.09 -7.48 -21.06
CA ALA A 169 4.32 -7.01 -19.70
C ALA A 169 3.08 -7.29 -18.84
N ALA A 170 3.25 -8.07 -17.77
CA ALA A 170 2.22 -8.34 -16.78
C ALA A 170 2.27 -7.27 -15.67
N CYS A 171 1.26 -6.42 -15.63
CA CYS A 171 1.08 -5.36 -14.64
C CYS A 171 0.18 -5.86 -13.51
N ILE A 172 0.71 -5.96 -12.29
CA ILE A 172 0.00 -6.41 -11.10
C ILE A 172 -0.29 -5.17 -10.23
N VAL A 173 -1.54 -4.73 -10.24
CA VAL A 173 -2.00 -3.52 -9.56
C VAL A 173 -2.60 -3.88 -8.21
N ARG A 174 -1.99 -3.37 -7.15
CA ARG A 174 -2.36 -3.60 -5.75
C ARG A 174 -2.98 -2.35 -5.16
N GLU A 175 -3.72 -2.50 -4.05
CA GLU A 175 -4.21 -1.33 -3.32
C GLU A 175 -3.00 -0.51 -2.83
N THR A 176 -3.15 0.81 -2.80
CA THR A 176 -2.22 1.68 -2.09
C THR A 176 -2.32 1.32 -0.61
N PHE A 177 -1.19 1.11 0.06
CA PHE A 177 -1.14 0.71 1.48
C PHE A 177 -2.13 1.54 2.31
N LYS A 178 -3.02 0.89 3.06
CA LYS A 178 -3.93 1.62 3.94
C LYS A 178 -3.11 2.07 5.15
N VAL A 179 -2.97 3.37 5.32
CA VAL A 179 -2.39 3.93 6.54
C VAL A 179 -3.48 3.97 7.59
N LYS A 180 -3.36 3.15 8.64
CA LYS A 180 -4.20 3.19 9.83
C LYS A 180 -3.55 4.08 10.88
N HIS A 181 -4.36 4.80 11.65
CA HIS A 181 -3.87 5.81 12.59
C HIS A 181 -4.17 5.36 14.02
N ILE A 182 -3.16 5.44 14.88
CA ILE A 182 -3.26 5.30 16.34
C ILE A 182 -2.75 6.61 16.95
N GLU A 183 -3.60 7.26 17.73
CA GLU A 183 -3.26 8.40 18.56
C GLU A 183 -2.99 7.97 20.00
N ILE A 184 -1.90 8.48 20.58
CA ILE A 184 -1.48 8.19 21.94
C ILE A 184 -1.46 9.50 22.71
N ALA A 185 -2.35 9.61 23.68
CA ALA A 185 -2.42 10.71 24.65
C ALA A 185 -1.88 10.27 26.01
N ASP A 186 -1.79 11.20 26.97
CA ASP A 186 -1.27 10.91 28.31
C ASP A 186 -2.08 9.85 29.07
N ASP A 187 -3.37 9.71 28.74
CA ASP A 187 -4.35 8.89 29.45
C ASP A 187 -5.07 7.85 28.56
N LYS A 188 -5.06 8.00 27.23
CA LYS A 188 -5.64 7.01 26.29
C LYS A 188 -4.79 6.68 25.07
N ILE A 189 -5.08 5.52 24.47
CA ILE A 189 -4.69 5.13 23.10
C ILE A 189 -5.99 5.06 22.28
N GLU A 190 -6.03 5.67 21.10
CA GLU A 190 -7.20 5.72 20.25
C GLU A 190 -6.84 5.49 18.76
N PRO A 191 -7.31 4.40 18.13
CA PRO A 191 -8.03 3.27 18.75
C PRO A 191 -7.09 2.41 19.60
N ASN A 192 -7.60 1.84 20.68
CA ASN A 192 -6.85 0.88 21.50
C ASN A 192 -6.79 -0.52 20.88
N ILE A 193 -7.71 -0.86 19.95
CA ILE A 193 -7.67 -2.07 19.14
C ILE A 193 -7.86 -1.66 17.68
N ILE A 194 -6.97 -2.09 16.80
CA ILE A 194 -7.12 -1.88 15.36
C ILE A 194 -6.99 -3.20 14.59
N TRP A 195 -7.76 -3.31 13.52
CA TRP A 195 -7.64 -4.36 12.52
C TRP A 195 -6.96 -3.80 11.28
N VAL A 196 -5.93 -4.49 10.83
CA VAL A 196 -5.14 -4.14 9.66
C VAL A 196 -4.91 -5.40 8.81
N GLN A 197 -4.60 -5.21 7.54
CA GLN A 197 -4.20 -6.31 6.68
C GLN A 197 -2.68 -6.43 6.65
N GLN A 198 -2.17 -7.62 6.33
CA GLN A 198 -0.76 -7.84 6.07
C GLN A 198 -0.27 -6.84 5.03
N ASN A 199 0.90 -6.26 5.29
CA ASN A 199 1.55 -5.17 4.57
C ASN A 199 0.93 -3.77 4.72
N ASP A 200 -0.16 -3.59 5.50
CA ASP A 200 -0.66 -2.26 5.84
C ASP A 200 0.36 -1.49 6.71
N LEU A 201 0.29 -0.16 6.60
CA LEU A 201 1.08 0.76 7.41
C LEU A 201 0.25 1.25 8.59
N VAL A 202 0.79 1.15 9.79
CA VAL A 202 0.19 1.75 10.98
C VAL A 202 1.02 2.94 11.42
N ARG A 203 0.38 4.10 11.47
CA ARG A 203 0.92 5.33 12.01
C ARG A 203 0.57 5.45 13.48
N PHE A 204 1.58 5.49 14.34
CA PHE A 204 1.42 5.89 15.73
C PHE A 204 1.81 7.35 15.87
N ALA A 205 0.95 8.18 16.44
CA ALA A 205 1.22 9.57 16.72
C ALA A 205 0.94 9.87 18.18
N TRP A 206 1.85 10.57 18.86
CA TRP A 206 1.65 10.97 20.23
C TRP A 206 1.90 12.45 20.43
N LYS A 207 1.08 13.05 21.28
CA LYS A 207 1.21 14.44 21.71
C LYS A 207 0.67 14.54 23.13
N GLY A 208 1.58 14.66 24.09
CA GLY A 208 1.26 14.61 25.51
C GLY A 208 2.13 15.52 26.36
N LYS A 209 1.72 15.73 27.61
CA LYS A 209 2.54 16.36 28.65
C LYS A 209 3.58 15.36 29.16
N ARG A 210 3.22 14.08 29.20
CA ARG A 210 4.11 12.97 29.59
C ARG A 210 4.97 12.55 28.41
N LYS A 211 6.14 11.99 28.73
CA LYS A 211 6.97 11.37 27.72
C LYS A 211 6.43 9.97 27.43
N GLN A 212 6.33 9.63 26.17
CA GLN A 212 5.79 8.37 25.67
C GLN A 212 6.89 7.59 24.95
N THR A 213 6.81 6.28 25.06
CA THR A 213 7.60 5.28 24.32
C THR A 213 6.64 4.20 23.86
N VAL A 214 6.78 3.72 22.62
CA VAL A 214 5.95 2.64 22.08
C VAL A 214 6.82 1.40 21.94
N VAL A 215 6.43 0.34 22.64
CA VAL A 215 7.19 -0.91 22.69
C VAL A 215 6.28 -2.08 22.42
N GLN A 216 6.66 -2.98 21.51
CA GLN A 216 5.95 -4.24 21.36
C GLN A 216 6.16 -5.11 22.61
N ILE A 217 5.06 -5.67 23.09
CA ILE A 217 5.02 -6.58 24.24
C ILE A 217 4.50 -7.93 23.76
N GLU A 218 4.95 -9.01 24.41
CA GLU A 218 4.40 -10.34 24.13
C GLU A 218 2.89 -10.38 24.44
N PRO A 219 2.07 -11.08 23.64
CA PRO A 219 0.70 -11.35 24.00
C PRO A 219 0.65 -12.04 25.36
N PHE A 220 -0.18 -11.55 26.27
CA PHE A 220 -0.31 -12.16 27.59
C PHE A 220 -1.16 -13.44 27.49
N THR A 221 -0.65 -14.55 28.00
CA THR A 221 -1.46 -15.76 28.26
C THR A 221 -2.14 -15.61 29.61
N VAL A 222 -3.47 -15.44 29.60
CA VAL A 222 -4.26 -15.52 30.82
C VAL A 222 -4.35 -16.98 31.24
N THR A 223 -3.51 -17.40 32.18
CA THR A 223 -3.68 -18.70 32.85
C THR A 223 -4.61 -18.50 34.05
N GLU A 224 -5.69 -19.28 34.12
CA GLU A 224 -6.81 -19.12 35.07
C GLU A 224 -6.40 -19.10 36.56
N SER A 225 -5.17 -19.53 36.88
CA SER A 225 -4.76 -19.78 38.27
C SER A 225 -4.13 -18.62 39.04
N LYS A 226 -3.71 -17.50 38.41
CA LYS A 226 -3.07 -16.41 39.16
C LYS A 226 -3.38 -15.02 38.61
N GLN A 227 -4.08 -14.25 39.43
CA GLN A 227 -4.18 -12.79 39.37
C GLN A 227 -2.82 -12.18 39.74
N GLN A 228 -1.78 -12.50 38.97
CA GLN A 228 -0.43 -11.96 39.14
C GLN A 228 -0.22 -10.87 38.10
N SER A 229 0.43 -9.78 38.56
CA SER A 229 0.95 -8.70 37.74
C SER A 229 1.47 -9.23 36.41
N ILE A 230 0.84 -8.83 35.30
CA ILE A 230 1.28 -9.21 33.96
C ILE A 230 2.68 -8.61 33.78
N GLU A 231 3.72 -9.42 33.94
CA GLU A 231 5.08 -9.04 33.58
C GLU A 231 5.15 -8.94 32.06
N LEU A 232 5.08 -7.71 31.57
CA LEU A 232 5.18 -7.41 30.15
C LEU A 232 6.62 -7.63 29.71
N LYS A 233 6.90 -8.78 29.10
CA LYS A 233 8.16 -9.03 28.42
C LYS A 233 8.18 -8.23 27.12
N THR A 234 9.24 -7.43 26.95
CA THR A 234 9.58 -6.82 25.67
C THR A 234 10.09 -7.92 24.77
N SER A 235 9.55 -8.03 23.56
CA SER A 235 9.94 -9.08 22.62
C SER A 235 11.27 -8.70 21.93
N ASP A 236 12.27 -9.57 22.01
CA ASP A 236 13.64 -9.32 21.50
C ASP A 236 13.71 -9.26 19.96
N GLU A 237 12.78 -9.92 19.27
CA GLU A 237 12.77 -10.06 17.80
C GLU A 237 11.91 -9.00 17.10
N ASN A 238 11.42 -8.04 17.87
CA ASN A 238 10.19 -7.38 17.55
C ASN A 238 10.31 -5.91 17.84
N PHE A 239 9.25 -5.21 17.46
CA PHE A 239 9.43 -3.84 17.14
C PHE A 239 9.75 -3.08 18.53
N PHE A 240 10.89 -2.34 18.62
CA PHE A 240 11.20 -1.34 19.67
C PHE A 240 11.47 0.13 19.17
N TRP A 241 10.80 1.18 19.73
CA TRP A 241 10.96 2.60 19.31
C TRP A 241 11.18 3.56 20.48
N PRO A 242 11.88 4.68 20.22
CA PRO A 242 13.26 4.94 20.61
C PRO A 242 13.52 4.81 22.11
N HIS A 243 14.78 4.54 22.47
CA HIS A 243 15.25 4.34 23.85
C HIS A 243 14.96 5.53 24.80
N GLU A 244 14.71 6.73 24.27
CA GLU A 244 14.35 7.89 25.07
C GLU A 244 12.87 8.30 24.89
N PRO A 245 12.06 8.21 25.96
CA PRO A 245 10.68 8.70 25.96
C PRO A 245 10.56 10.18 25.52
N SER A 246 9.57 10.49 24.67
CA SER A 246 9.38 11.83 24.12
C SER A 246 7.93 12.35 24.28
N ARG A 247 7.75 13.67 24.39
CA ARG A 247 6.40 14.27 24.56
C ARG A 247 5.59 14.33 23.26
N HIS A 248 6.27 14.31 22.12
CA HIS A 248 5.67 14.44 20.81
C HIS A 248 6.43 13.55 19.84
N GLY A 249 5.71 12.81 19.00
CA GLY A 249 6.33 12.02 17.96
C GLY A 249 5.32 11.35 17.04
N CYS A 250 5.86 10.78 15.98
CA CYS A 250 5.12 10.04 14.98
C CYS A 250 6.02 8.93 14.46
N MET A 251 5.48 7.73 14.30
CA MET A 251 6.16 6.60 13.68
C MET A 251 5.23 5.85 12.75
N TYR A 252 5.84 5.10 11.84
CA TYR A 252 5.17 4.18 10.93
C TYR A 252 5.75 2.79 11.13
N HIS A 253 4.89 1.78 11.15
CA HIS A 253 5.29 0.39 11.15
C HIS A 253 4.49 -0.38 10.10
N GLN A 254 5.17 -1.25 9.35
CA GLN A 254 4.54 -2.14 8.38
C GLN A 254 4.49 -3.55 8.94
N PHE A 255 3.29 -4.12 9.03
CA PHE A 255 3.09 -5.47 9.56
C PHE A 255 3.18 -6.51 8.44
N VAL A 256 4.32 -7.18 8.31
CA VAL A 256 4.58 -8.15 7.23
C VAL A 256 4.06 -9.55 7.53
N ALA A 257 3.80 -9.88 8.80
CA ALA A 257 3.28 -11.18 9.22
C ALA A 257 1.90 -11.04 9.86
N THR A 258 1.09 -12.08 9.73
CA THR A 258 -0.24 -12.14 10.36
C THR A 258 -0.11 -12.46 11.85
N GLY A 259 -1.09 -12.03 12.64
CA GLY A 259 -1.10 -12.33 14.07
C GLY A 259 -1.66 -11.20 14.92
N ILE A 260 -1.56 -11.37 16.23
CA ILE A 260 -1.97 -10.38 17.21
C ILE A 260 -0.70 -9.76 17.81
N TYR A 261 -0.57 -8.45 17.65
CA TYR A 261 0.54 -7.66 18.16
C TYR A 261 0.03 -6.78 19.28
N CYS A 262 0.60 -6.95 20.47
CA CYS A 262 0.33 -6.07 21.60
C CYS A 262 1.45 -5.03 21.69
N PHE A 263 1.09 -3.79 21.99
CA PHE A 263 2.07 -2.74 22.25
C PHE A 263 1.72 -1.98 23.51
N LYS A 264 2.74 -1.50 24.20
CA LYS A 264 2.63 -0.61 25.34
C LYS A 264 3.00 0.80 24.92
N ALA A 265 2.19 1.78 25.32
CA ALA A 265 2.53 3.18 25.28
C ALA A 265 2.52 3.77 26.70
N GLY A 266 3.56 4.55 27.03
CA GLY A 266 3.67 5.19 28.34
C GLY A 266 3.76 4.19 29.49
N ASP A 267 3.23 4.56 30.66
CA ASP A 267 3.41 3.76 31.88
C ASP A 267 2.53 2.51 31.91
N ASN A 268 1.30 2.56 31.38
CA ASN A 268 0.29 1.49 31.56
C ASN A 268 -0.75 1.40 30.42
N GLN A 269 -0.54 2.03 29.27
CA GLN A 269 -1.51 1.94 28.18
C GLN A 269 -1.14 0.79 27.26
N ILE A 270 -2.09 -0.10 27.01
CA ILE A 270 -1.90 -1.26 26.14
C ILE A 270 -2.82 -1.10 24.94
N GLY A 271 -2.24 -1.22 23.74
CA GLY A 271 -2.97 -1.31 22.50
C GLY A 271 -2.76 -2.66 21.83
N THR A 272 -3.71 -3.05 20.98
CA THR A 272 -3.69 -4.31 20.23
C THR A 272 -3.85 -4.04 18.74
N ILE A 273 -3.07 -4.73 17.93
CA ILE A 273 -3.12 -4.68 16.47
C ILE A 273 -3.35 -6.10 16.00
N ILE A 274 -4.49 -6.32 15.35
CA ILE A 274 -4.85 -7.60 14.76
C ILE A 274 -4.52 -7.50 13.28
N VAL A 275 -3.50 -8.25 12.86
CA VAL A 275 -3.03 -8.29 11.47
C VAL A 275 -3.63 -9.52 10.81
N GLU A 276 -4.63 -9.27 9.97
CA GLU A 276 -5.25 -10.30 9.15
C GLU A 276 -4.39 -10.58 7.91
N PRO A 277 -4.44 -11.80 7.34
CA PRO A 277 -3.85 -12.04 6.03
C PRO A 277 -4.37 -11.03 5.02
N HIS A 278 -3.50 -10.60 4.10
CA HIS A 278 -3.94 -9.78 2.99
C HIS A 278 -4.94 -10.60 2.18
N ARG A 279 -6.21 -10.19 2.22
CA ARG A 279 -7.28 -10.89 1.51
C ARG A 279 -7.22 -10.45 0.06
N ASN A 280 -6.96 -11.39 -0.84
CA ASN A 280 -7.07 -11.10 -2.26
C ASN A 280 -8.56 -11.03 -2.61
N ILE A 281 -8.93 -9.98 -3.36
CA ILE A 281 -10.26 -9.90 -3.96
C ILE A 281 -10.11 -10.40 -5.40
N TYR A 282 -10.68 -11.56 -5.66
CA TYR A 282 -10.79 -12.12 -6.99
C TYR A 282 -12.10 -11.67 -7.61
N SER A 283 -12.03 -10.71 -8.55
CA SER A 283 -13.19 -10.35 -9.36
C SER A 283 -13.33 -11.35 -10.49
N ILE A 284 -14.37 -12.17 -10.42
CA ILE A 284 -14.67 -13.23 -11.39
C ILE A 284 -15.92 -12.83 -12.14
N GLN A 285 -15.80 -12.61 -13.45
CA GLN A 285 -16.97 -12.40 -14.28
C GLN A 285 -17.54 -13.76 -14.71
N VAL A 286 -18.78 -14.05 -14.34
CA VAL A 286 -19.42 -15.35 -14.59
C VAL A 286 -20.17 -15.27 -15.91
N PHE A 287 -19.79 -16.11 -16.86
CA PHE A 287 -20.50 -16.33 -18.12
C PHE A 287 -20.45 -17.83 -18.46
N GLY A 288 -21.56 -18.57 -18.31
CA GLY A 288 -21.66 -19.99 -18.69
C GLY A 288 -21.48 -21.03 -17.56
N ASP A 289 -21.35 -22.30 -17.96
CA ASP A 289 -21.85 -23.44 -17.17
C ASP A 289 -20.91 -23.98 -16.07
N SER A 290 -19.63 -23.58 -16.00
CA SER A 290 -18.76 -23.92 -14.85
C SER A 290 -17.43 -23.15 -14.81
N TYR A 291 -16.96 -22.79 -13.61
CA TYR A 291 -15.66 -22.12 -13.39
C TYR A 291 -14.99 -22.63 -12.09
N SER A 292 -13.68 -22.88 -12.12
CA SER A 292 -12.91 -23.31 -10.95
C SER A 292 -11.69 -22.41 -10.71
N HIS A 293 -11.53 -21.87 -9.50
CA HIS A 293 -10.35 -21.12 -9.08
C HIS A 293 -9.88 -21.58 -7.70
N LYS A 294 -8.57 -21.65 -7.50
CA LYS A 294 -8.00 -21.93 -6.18
C LYS A 294 -7.91 -20.61 -5.41
N VAL A 295 -8.64 -20.51 -4.31
CA VAL A 295 -8.63 -19.37 -3.39
C VAL A 295 -8.20 -19.84 -2.01
N ASN A 296 -7.60 -18.96 -1.22
CA ASN A 296 -7.33 -19.26 0.17
C ASN A 296 -8.60 -19.08 1.01
N THR A 297 -8.64 -19.70 2.18
CA THR A 297 -9.79 -19.70 3.11
C THR A 297 -10.27 -18.32 3.57
N ASN A 298 -9.50 -17.25 3.34
CA ASN A 298 -9.84 -15.88 3.73
C ASN A 298 -9.92 -14.90 2.55
N ASP A 299 -9.76 -15.38 1.31
CA ASP A 299 -9.88 -14.54 0.13
C ASP A 299 -11.35 -14.25 -0.17
N PHE A 300 -11.62 -13.10 -0.79
CA PHE A 300 -12.95 -12.76 -1.25
C PHE A 300 -13.06 -13.03 -2.74
N ILE A 301 -14.15 -13.68 -3.14
CA ILE A 301 -14.53 -13.78 -4.54
C ILE A 301 -15.68 -12.82 -4.78
N GLN A 302 -15.49 -11.86 -5.68
CA GLN A 302 -16.55 -11.02 -6.18
C GLN A 302 -17.01 -11.53 -7.54
N PHE A 303 -18.19 -12.12 -7.59
CA PHE A 303 -18.81 -12.50 -8.85
C PHE A 303 -19.46 -11.30 -9.51
N HIS A 304 -19.19 -11.09 -10.79
CA HIS A 304 -19.87 -10.11 -11.64
C HIS A 304 -20.61 -10.86 -12.73
N TRP A 305 -21.93 -10.74 -12.79
CA TRP A 305 -22.73 -11.23 -13.90
C TRP A 305 -23.32 -10.05 -14.66
N LYS A 306 -23.46 -10.16 -15.97
CA LYS A 306 -24.37 -9.27 -16.71
C LYS A 306 -25.73 -9.94 -16.69
N ALA A 307 -26.74 -9.27 -16.16
CA ALA A 307 -28.12 -9.71 -16.32
C ALA A 307 -28.42 -9.76 -17.82
N THR A 308 -28.54 -10.96 -18.37
CA THR A 308 -29.18 -11.18 -19.67
C THR A 308 -30.66 -11.39 -19.41
N ASP A 309 -31.50 -10.70 -20.18
CA ASP A 309 -32.96 -10.86 -20.10
C ASP A 309 -33.30 -12.35 -20.30
N ALA A 310 -33.82 -12.97 -19.24
CA ALA A 310 -34.27 -14.36 -19.13
C ALA A 310 -33.20 -15.44 -18.89
N GLN A 311 -32.92 -15.73 -17.62
CA GLN A 311 -33.19 -17.03 -16.96
C GLN A 311 -32.74 -16.96 -15.49
N GLU A 312 -33.46 -17.66 -14.59
CA GLU A 312 -32.99 -17.89 -13.22
C GLU A 312 -31.77 -18.84 -13.29
N GLU A 313 -30.57 -18.30 -13.16
CA GLU A 313 -29.34 -19.10 -13.08
C GLU A 313 -29.02 -19.41 -11.61
N LEU A 314 -28.88 -20.70 -11.29
CA LEU A 314 -28.53 -21.20 -9.95
C LEU A 314 -27.00 -21.26 -9.82
N LEU A 315 -26.42 -20.43 -8.95
CA LEU A 315 -24.99 -20.50 -8.63
C LEU A 315 -24.73 -21.64 -7.64
N GLN A 316 -24.05 -22.69 -8.08
CA GLN A 316 -23.59 -23.77 -7.20
C GLN A 316 -22.09 -23.61 -6.90
N ILE A 317 -21.75 -23.32 -5.65
CA ILE A 317 -20.35 -23.26 -5.17
C ILE A 317 -19.99 -24.61 -4.55
N THR A 318 -19.00 -25.30 -5.12
CA THR A 318 -18.50 -26.57 -4.60
C THR A 318 -17.09 -26.38 -4.04
N MET A 319 -16.87 -26.74 -2.78
CA MET A 319 -15.54 -26.71 -2.15
C MET A 319 -14.92 -28.10 -2.20
N ASP A 320 -13.72 -28.21 -2.79
CA ASP A 320 -12.99 -29.48 -2.85
C ASP A 320 -12.17 -29.66 -1.56
N SER A 321 -12.62 -30.54 -0.66
CA SER A 321 -12.06 -30.72 0.69
C SER A 321 -10.85 -31.65 0.76
N ASN A 322 -10.13 -31.86 -0.34
CA ASN A 322 -8.98 -32.78 -0.39
C ASN A 322 -7.68 -32.25 0.26
N SER A 323 -7.72 -31.15 1.02
CA SER A 323 -6.60 -30.72 1.87
C SER A 323 -6.88 -31.03 3.33
N SER A 324 -5.96 -31.75 3.98
CA SER A 324 -6.08 -32.27 5.36
C SER A 324 -5.95 -31.21 6.46
N VAL A 325 -6.48 -30.00 6.23
CA VAL A 325 -6.61 -28.97 7.27
C VAL A 325 -8.09 -28.92 7.60
N VAL A 326 -8.48 -29.56 8.70
CA VAL A 326 -9.85 -29.55 9.23
C VAL A 326 -10.32 -28.10 9.37
N PRO A 327 -11.29 -27.62 8.57
CA PRO A 327 -12.04 -26.43 8.91
C PRO A 327 -13.24 -26.90 9.72
N ASP A 328 -13.35 -26.41 10.95
CA ASP A 328 -14.51 -26.63 11.81
C ASP A 328 -15.67 -25.74 11.31
N ILE A 329 -16.12 -25.97 10.07
CA ILE A 329 -17.34 -25.41 9.48
C ILE A 329 -17.95 -26.49 8.59
N ALA A 330 -18.64 -27.45 9.22
CA ALA A 330 -19.59 -28.30 8.54
C ALA A 330 -20.83 -27.47 8.20
N GLY A 331 -20.85 -26.87 7.02
CA GLY A 331 -22.00 -26.13 6.50
C GLY A 331 -21.80 -25.78 5.04
N GLY A 332 -22.37 -26.60 4.14
CA GLY A 332 -22.52 -26.20 2.75
C GLY A 332 -23.34 -24.91 2.69
N LEU A 333 -22.72 -23.83 2.19
CA LEU A 333 -23.41 -22.58 1.92
C LEU A 333 -24.16 -22.69 0.59
N THR A 334 -25.41 -23.17 0.64
CA THR A 334 -26.39 -22.94 -0.42
C THR A 334 -27.08 -21.61 -0.16
N GLY A 335 -26.74 -20.58 -0.92
CA GLY A 335 -27.47 -19.31 -0.95
C GLY A 335 -28.35 -19.24 -2.19
N VAL A 336 -29.66 -19.20 -2.00
CA VAL A 336 -30.61 -18.81 -3.06
C VAL A 336 -30.76 -17.29 -2.98
N PHE A 337 -30.30 -16.58 -4.01
CA PHE A 337 -30.51 -15.13 -4.12
C PHE A 337 -31.69 -14.89 -5.04
N ASP A 338 -32.82 -14.51 -4.45
CA ASP A 338 -34.02 -14.05 -5.18
C ASP A 338 -33.79 -12.58 -5.59
N CYS A 339 -33.49 -12.36 -6.87
CA CYS A 339 -33.50 -11.02 -7.46
C CYS A 339 -34.95 -10.67 -7.79
N GLY A 340 -35.69 -10.23 -6.78
CA GLY A 340 -37.05 -9.69 -6.93
C GLY A 340 -37.08 -8.55 -7.97
N LYS A 341 -38.09 -8.65 -8.85
CA LYS A 341 -38.39 -7.87 -10.06
C LYS A 341 -37.99 -6.40 -10.10
#